data_AF-A0A7Z9WCP7-F1
#
_entry.id   AF-A0A7Z9WCP7-F1
#
_cell.length_a   1.000
_cell.length_b   1.000
_cell.length_c   1.000
_cell.angle_alpha   90.00
_cell.angle_beta   90.00
_cell.angle_gamma   90.00
#
_symmetry.space_group_name_H-M   'P 1'
#
loop_
_entity.id
_entity.type
_entity.pdbx_description
1 polymer ?
#
loop_
_entity_poly.entity_id
_entity_poly.type
_entity_poly.pdbx_seq_one_letter_code
_entity_poly.pdbx_strand_id
1 'polypeptide(L)'
;MVEIKKEQSAAQVLRKTRTYGKVRCHNPTCMDRLEPSPGAKTVKCPNCGMEYRLYWVNPQLPRIRGPVWDVARKIAAEKLDKVRLKEE
;
A
#
# COMPACT_ATOMS: atom_id res chain seq x y z
N MET A 1 9.23 -8.36 20.99
CA MET A 1 10.38 -7.62 21.56
C MET A 1 11.40 -7.45 20.45
N VAL A 2 11.91 -6.24 20.22
CA VAL A 2 12.90 -5.98 19.15
C VAL A 2 14.29 -6.20 19.74
N GLU A 3 15.06 -7.11 19.15
CA GLU A 3 16.45 -7.38 19.54
C GLU A 3 17.34 -6.17 19.23
N ILE A 4 17.94 -5.61 20.27
CA ILE A 4 18.85 -4.45 20.16
C ILE A 4 20.24 -4.97 19.78
N LYS A 5 20.54 -5.05 18.48
CA LYS A 5 21.92 -5.19 18.01
C LYS A 5 22.67 -3.87 18.30
N LYS A 6 23.82 -3.97 18.98
CA LYS A 6 24.69 -2.89 19.52
C LYS A 6 25.10 -1.76 18.54
N GLU A 7 24.69 -1.78 17.28
CA GLU A 7 25.14 -0.85 16.23
C GLU A 7 24.13 0.25 15.87
N GLN A 8 22.90 0.22 16.41
CA GLN A 8 21.88 1.23 16.06
C GLN A 8 21.48 2.06 17.27
N SER A 9 21.62 3.39 17.15
CA SER A 9 21.16 4.31 18.20
C SER A 9 19.62 4.26 18.32
N ALA A 10 19.09 4.55 19.51
CA ALA A 10 17.64 4.60 19.73
C ALA A 10 16.93 5.52 18.70
N ALA A 11 17.59 6.60 18.29
CA ALA A 11 17.11 7.50 17.24
C ALA A 11 16.99 6.80 15.86
N GLN A 12 17.87 5.87 15.51
CA GLN A 12 17.80 5.12 14.26
C GLN A 12 16.66 4.09 14.28
N VAL A 13 16.41 3.44 15.42
CA VAL A 13 15.27 2.51 15.59
C VAL A 13 13.94 3.26 15.44
N LEU A 14 13.83 4.44 16.06
CA LEU A 14 12.64 5.30 15.96
C LEU A 14 12.41 5.86 14.54
N ARG A 15 13.46 6.03 13.72
CA ARG A 15 13.32 6.43 12.32
C ARG A 15 12.69 5.32 11.46
N LYS A 16 12.92 4.04 11.77
CA LYS A 16 12.33 2.92 11.00
C LYS A 16 10.81 2.81 11.18
N THR A 17 10.31 3.16 12.37
CA THR A 17 8.87 3.17 12.67
C THR A 17 8.15 4.42 12.19
N ARG A 18 8.87 5.44 11.67
CA ARG A 18 8.24 6.65 11.13
C ARG A 18 7.32 6.29 9.96
N THR A 19 6.21 7.01 9.93
CA THR A 19 5.13 6.87 8.94
C THR A 19 5.24 7.87 7.80
N TYR A 20 6.26 8.74 7.84
CA TYR A 20 6.56 9.70 6.77
C TYR A 20 6.92 8.95 5.49
N GLY A 21 6.32 9.33 4.37
CA GLY A 21 6.49 8.64 3.07
C GLY A 21 5.64 7.39 2.88
N LYS A 22 5.00 6.86 3.93
CA LYS A 22 4.16 5.65 3.84
C LYS A 22 2.70 6.00 3.59
N VAL A 23 2.09 5.28 2.66
CA VAL A 23 0.68 5.40 2.32
C VAL A 23 -0.05 4.15 2.79
N ARG A 24 -1.21 4.30 3.46
CA ARG A 24 -2.06 3.15 3.76
C ARG A 24 -2.95 2.81 2.57
N CYS A 25 -3.05 1.52 2.26
CA CYS A 25 -4.04 1.00 1.34
C CYS A 25 -5.45 1.45 1.77
N HIS A 26 -6.26 1.97 0.85
CA HIS A 26 -7.64 2.40 1.12
C HIS A 26 -8.64 1.23 1.19
N ASN A 27 -8.17 0.00 1.01
CA ASN A 27 -8.98 -1.18 1.21
C ASN A 27 -9.19 -1.43 2.70
N PRO A 28 -10.43 -1.44 3.21
CA PRO A 28 -10.71 -1.70 4.62
C PRO A 28 -10.22 -3.08 5.10
N THR A 29 -10.03 -4.04 4.19
CA THR A 29 -9.58 -5.40 4.55
C THR A 29 -8.06 -5.60 4.60
N CYS A 30 -7.27 -4.71 4.00
CA CYS A 30 -5.82 -4.88 3.88
C CYS A 30 -5.05 -3.89 4.74
N MET A 31 -5.42 -2.60 4.72
CA MET A 31 -4.82 -1.51 5.51
C MET A 31 -3.27 -1.44 5.53
N ASP A 32 -2.59 -2.19 4.67
CA ASP A 32 -1.14 -2.28 4.64
C ASP A 32 -0.49 -0.95 4.28
N ARG A 33 0.71 -0.74 4.81
CA ARG A 33 1.52 0.42 4.48
C ARG A 33 2.38 0.12 3.25
N LEU A 34 2.27 1.00 2.27
CA LEU A 34 2.99 0.99 1.02
C LEU A 34 4.04 2.12 1.07
N GLU A 35 5.26 1.81 0.67
CA GLU A 35 6.31 2.79 0.44
C GLU A 35 6.46 3.00 -1.08
N PRO A 36 5.73 3.94 -1.68
CA PRO A 36 5.93 4.25 -3.09
C PRO A 36 7.26 4.97 -3.29
N SER A 37 7.93 4.69 -4.41
CA SER A 37 9.13 5.41 -4.82
C SER A 37 8.83 6.91 -5.02
N PRO A 38 9.73 7.83 -4.64
CA PRO A 38 9.52 9.27 -4.80
C PRO A 38 9.12 9.63 -6.25
N GLY A 39 7.98 10.31 -6.40
CA GLY A 39 7.48 10.73 -7.71
C GLY A 39 6.71 9.66 -8.52
N ALA A 40 6.54 8.46 -7.99
CA ALA A 40 5.71 7.43 -8.63
C ALA A 40 4.25 7.90 -8.78
N LYS A 41 3.67 7.77 -9.98
CA LYS A 41 2.28 8.19 -10.26
C LYS A 41 1.25 7.15 -9.81
N THR A 42 1.63 5.88 -9.79
CA THR A 42 0.79 4.78 -9.33
C THR A 42 1.55 3.90 -8.35
N VAL A 43 0.80 3.23 -7.47
CA VAL A 43 1.33 2.21 -6.55
C VAL A 43 0.37 1.05 -6.50
N LYS A 44 0.92 -0.16 -6.61
CA LYS A 44 0.17 -1.40 -6.45
C LYS A 44 0.38 -1.93 -5.04
N CYS A 45 -0.71 -2.33 -4.39
CA CYS A 45 -0.64 -3.02 -3.11
C CYS A 45 -0.25 -4.49 -3.34
N PRO A 46 0.81 -5.00 -2.69
CA PRO A 46 1.26 -6.38 -2.88
C PRO A 46 0.29 -7.40 -2.27
N ASN A 47 -0.49 -7.00 -1.27
CA ASN A 47 -1.41 -7.89 -0.57
C ASN A 47 -2.79 -7.95 -1.28
N CYS A 48 -3.42 -6.81 -1.54
CA CYS A 48 -4.76 -6.80 -2.16
C CYS A 48 -4.77 -6.67 -3.68
N GLY A 49 -3.62 -6.46 -4.33
CA GLY A 49 -3.50 -6.32 -5.78
C GLY A 49 -4.08 -5.03 -6.36
N MET A 50 -4.72 -4.18 -5.55
CA MET A 50 -5.28 -2.91 -6.01
C MET A 50 -4.20 -1.90 -6.36
N GLU A 51 -4.47 -1.14 -7.40
CA GLU A 51 -3.62 -0.05 -7.84
C GLU A 51 -4.25 1.29 -7.47
N TYR A 52 -3.44 2.19 -6.90
CA TYR A 52 -3.84 3.52 -6.48
C TYR A 52 -3.06 4.57 -7.25
N ARG A 53 -3.76 5.64 -7.62
CA ARG A 53 -3.14 6.86 -8.13
C ARG A 53 -2.61 7.68 -6.97
N LEU A 54 -1.36 8.10 -7.10
CA LEU A 54 -0.67 8.91 -6.11
C LEU A 54 -0.66 10.38 -6.52
N TYR A 55 -0.64 11.22 -5.50
CA TYR A 55 -0.39 12.65 -5.59
C TYR A 55 0.66 13.01 -4.55
N TRP A 56 1.69 13.74 -4.99
CA TRP A 56 2.80 14.14 -4.14
C TRP A 56 2.64 15.61 -3.81
N VAL A 57 2.54 15.94 -2.51
CA VAL A 57 2.63 17.33 -2.07
C VAL A 57 4.10 17.75 -2.06
N ASN A 58 4.97 16.87 -1.56
CA ASN A 58 6.43 16.95 -1.58
C ASN A 58 6.98 15.54 -1.88
N PRO A 59 8.25 15.38 -2.29
CA PRO A 59 8.87 14.08 -2.59
C PRO A 59 8.84 13.06 -1.43
N GLN A 60 8.55 13.51 -0.21
CA GLN A 60 8.48 12.70 1.02
C GLN A 60 7.04 12.49 1.51
N LEU A 61 6.05 13.11 0.87
CA LEU A 61 4.65 13.12 1.30
C LEU A 61 3.72 12.70 0.16
N PRO A 62 3.63 11.39 -0.10
CA PRO A 62 2.64 10.82 -1.01
C PRO A 62 1.25 10.77 -0.37
N ARG A 63 0.22 11.06 -1.16
CA ARG A 63 -1.20 10.92 -0.84
C ARG A 63 -1.90 10.10 -1.92
N ILE A 64 -2.93 9.34 -1.55
CA ILE A 64 -3.78 8.64 -2.53
C ILE A 64 -4.81 9.62 -3.08
N ARG A 65 -4.91 9.72 -4.41
CA ARG A 65 -6.03 10.39 -5.09
C ARG A 65 -7.25 9.48 -5.17
N GLY A 66 -7.02 8.20 -5.43
CA GLY A 66 -8.08 7.19 -5.56
C GLY A 66 -7.57 5.94 -6.26
N PRO A 67 -8.39 4.88 -6.32
CA PRO A 67 -8.04 3.66 -7.04
C PRO A 67 -7.98 3.90 -8.55
N VAL A 68 -7.20 3.08 -9.24
CA VAL A 68 -7.30 2.89 -10.69
C VAL A 68 -8.50 1.98 -10.94
N TRP A 69 -9.58 2.56 -11.45
CA TRP A 69 -10.87 1.87 -11.58
C TRP A 69 -10.81 0.67 -12.53
N ASP A 70 -10.00 0.72 -13.58
CA ASP A 70 -9.87 -0.40 -14.54
C ASP A 70 -9.34 -1.67 -13.88
N VAL A 71 -8.34 -1.53 -13.00
CA VAL A 71 -7.74 -2.66 -12.26
C VAL A 71 -8.72 -3.17 -11.20
N ALA A 72 -9.41 -2.28 -10.50
CA ALA A 72 -10.39 -2.67 -9.50
C ALA A 72 -11.57 -3.45 -10.10
N ARG A 73 -12.07 -3.03 -11.29
CA ARG A 73 -13.15 -3.74 -11.99
C ARG A 73 -12.74 -5.16 -12.40
N LYS A 74 -11.52 -5.33 -12.93
CA LYS A 74 -11.00 -6.65 -13.30
C LYS A 74 -10.91 -7.59 -12.10
N ILE A 75 -10.33 -7.12 -10.99
CA ILE A 75 -10.22 -7.92 -9.75
C ILE A 75 -11.60 -8.29 -9.20
N ALA A 76 -12.59 -7.38 -9.29
CA ALA A 76 -13.94 -7.65 -8.85
C ALA A 76 -14.65 -8.69 -9.74
N ALA A 77 -14.51 -8.58 -11.06
CA ALA A 77 -15.05 -9.55 -12.01
C ALA A 77 -14.45 -10.94 -11.79
N GLU A 78 -13.12 -11.06 -11.70
CA GLU A 78 -12.45 -12.34 -11.44
C GLU A 78 -12.88 -12.99 -10.12
N LYS A 79 -13.17 -12.19 -9.08
CA LYS A 79 -13.69 -12.70 -7.82
C LYS A 79 -15.13 -13.19 -7.94
N LEU A 80 -15.99 -12.46 -8.66
CA LEU A 80 -17.37 -12.86 -8.92
C LEU A 80 -17.41 -14.17 -9.72
N ASP A 81 -16.61 -14.28 -10.78
CA ASP A 81 -16.55 -15.49 -11.61
C ASP A 81 -16.10 -16.71 -10.79
N LYS A 82 -15.11 -16.54 -9.90
CA LYS A 82 -14.67 -17.63 -9.00
C LYS A 82 -15.71 -18.06 -7.98
N VAL A 83 -16.56 -17.14 -7.51
CA VAL A 83 -17.66 -17.49 -6.60
C VAL A 83 -18.72 -18.26 -7.38
N ARG A 84 -19.09 -17.78 -8.57
CA ARG A 84 -20.08 -18.42 -9.42
C ARG A 84 -19.67 -19.84 -9.84
N LEU A 85 -18.41 -20.04 -10.25
CA LEU A 85 -17.85 -21.36 -10.58
C LEU A 85 -17.72 -22.31 -9.38
N LYS A 86 -17.83 -21.79 -8.14
CA LYS A 86 -17.82 -22.61 -6.92
C LYS A 86 -19.21 -23.06 -6.49
N GLU A 87 -20.24 -22.39 -6.99
CA GLU A 87 -21.66 -22.66 -6.67
C GLU A 87 -22.32 -23.60 -7.70
N GLU A 88 -21.73 -23.74 -8.89
CA GLU A 88 -22.04 -24.76 -9.90
C GLU A 88 -21.26 -26.07 -9.65
#